data_AF-A0A1G4E8X3-F1
#
_entry.id   AF-A0A1G4E8X3-F1
#
_cell.length_a   1.000
_cell.length_b   1.000
_cell.length_c   1.000
_cell.angle_alpha   90.00
_cell.angle_beta   90.00
_cell.angle_gamma   90.00
#
_symmetry.space_group_name_H-M   'P 1'
#
loop_
_entity.id
_entity.type
_entity.pdbx_description
1 polymer ?
#
loop_
_entity_poly.entity_id
_entity_poly.type
_entity_poly.pdbx_seq_one_letter_code
_entity_poly.pdbx_strand_id
1 'polypeptide(L)'
;MMLEKTIVNMSIYFLSIKKISKGSNLLINKKAFLIVVMKKNFFYINNFQNFRVPCKKIGEYFSELHDDVFNKDKVMRCKFMNYLINSDDMYNKINGINVSDLMVAYKKISKFRNNMCHTDINLIKPEILNDLTELYKLYENYDNIKIVNNYGAQNVNCDKASTCVEYYNAHINKCRINGKREFCNELSKFQGKYNDLMKSINNCDHVQKHLEPIETNHISPIVTTTVISLIVISFSFLLFKFTPLGSCIRNRGIKNQKTKDKINSDTLELSYNYDNVEIDSSKDKYNVQYNSV
;
A
#
# COMPACT_ATOMS: atom_id res chain seq x y z
N MET A 1 -5.06 -7.78 -15.44
CA MET A 1 -4.90 -6.80 -16.55
C MET A 1 -6.14 -5.93 -16.81
N MET A 2 -7.36 -6.27 -16.35
CA MET A 2 -8.58 -5.47 -16.60
C MET A 2 -9.04 -4.59 -15.41
N LEU A 3 -8.31 -4.64 -14.28
CA LEU A 3 -8.53 -3.78 -13.10
C LEU A 3 -7.68 -2.49 -13.12
N GLU A 4 -6.54 -2.51 -13.82
CA GLU A 4 -5.54 -1.42 -13.88
C GLU A 4 -6.06 -0.09 -14.46
N LYS A 5 -7.22 -0.09 -15.13
CA LYS A 5 -7.81 1.13 -15.73
C LYS A 5 -9.13 1.57 -15.09
N THR A 6 -9.60 0.91 -14.03
CA THR A 6 -10.91 1.21 -13.41
C THR A 6 -10.78 2.10 -12.18
N ILE A 7 -9.59 2.21 -11.61
CA ILE A 7 -9.37 2.87 -10.33
C ILE A 7 -8.60 4.20 -10.46
N VAL A 8 -7.98 4.46 -11.62
CA VAL A 8 -7.34 5.75 -11.89
C VAL A 8 -8.42 6.80 -12.16
N ASN A 9 -8.47 7.81 -11.28
CA ASN A 9 -9.32 9.01 -11.30
C ASN A 9 -10.69 8.98 -10.61
N MET A 10 -10.96 8.05 -9.69
CA MET A 10 -12.22 8.06 -8.95
C MET A 10 -12.56 9.41 -8.24
N SER A 11 -11.56 10.07 -7.66
CA SER A 11 -11.71 11.38 -6.97
C SER A 11 -12.18 12.56 -7.84
N ILE A 12 -11.82 12.61 -9.12
CA ILE A 12 -12.28 13.69 -10.03
C ILE A 12 -13.75 13.48 -10.42
N TYR A 13 -14.18 12.22 -10.48
CA TYR A 13 -15.50 11.85 -11.00
C TYR A 13 -16.54 11.75 -9.89
N PHE A 14 -16.13 11.45 -8.65
CA PHE A 14 -16.99 11.50 -7.47
C PHE A 14 -17.56 12.91 -7.23
N LEU A 15 -16.73 13.95 -7.32
CA LEU A 15 -17.14 15.36 -7.22
C LEU A 15 -18.08 15.79 -8.36
N SER A 16 -17.84 15.29 -9.57
CA SER A 16 -18.58 15.64 -10.78
C SER A 16 -20.04 15.16 -10.77
N ILE A 17 -20.35 14.09 -10.03
CA ILE A 17 -21.68 13.45 -10.02
C ILE A 17 -22.58 13.94 -8.86
N LYS A 18 -22.02 14.48 -7.77
CA LYS A 18 -22.81 15.12 -6.68
C LYS A 18 -23.68 16.29 -7.19
N LYS A 19 -23.33 16.87 -8.34
CA LYS A 19 -24.13 17.87 -9.06
C LYS A 19 -25.27 17.27 -9.91
N ILE A 20 -25.16 16.01 -10.34
CA ILE A 20 -26.06 15.37 -11.31
C ILE A 20 -27.21 14.64 -10.63
N SER A 21 -27.00 14.04 -9.45
CA SER A 21 -28.09 13.36 -8.71
C SER A 21 -29.20 14.29 -8.19
N LYS A 22 -29.09 15.61 -8.44
CA LYS A 22 -30.04 16.63 -7.96
C LYS A 22 -31.07 17.12 -8.99
N GLY A 23 -31.05 16.71 -10.25
CA GLY A 23 -32.12 17.17 -11.15
C GLY A 23 -32.01 16.77 -12.61
N SER A 24 -32.94 15.91 -13.02
CA SER A 24 -33.25 15.62 -14.42
C SER A 24 -34.56 14.82 -14.47
N ASN A 25 -35.68 15.53 -14.64
CA ASN A 25 -36.96 14.92 -14.98
C ASN A 25 -37.01 14.71 -16.50
N LEU A 26 -36.79 13.48 -16.98
CA LEU A 26 -37.07 13.11 -18.37
C LEU A 26 -38.11 11.99 -18.45
N LEU A 27 -39.19 12.24 -19.18
CA LEU A 27 -40.30 11.29 -19.38
C LEU A 27 -39.85 10.09 -20.21
N ILE A 28 -39.60 8.94 -19.56
CA ILE A 28 -39.48 7.65 -20.24
C ILE A 28 -40.84 7.25 -20.82
N ASN A 29 -40.90 7.04 -22.14
CA ASN A 29 -42.08 6.49 -22.82
C ASN A 29 -42.38 5.07 -22.30
N LYS A 30 -43.46 4.97 -21.51
CA LYS A 30 -43.93 3.79 -20.77
C LYS A 30 -44.10 2.54 -21.66
N LYS A 31 -44.42 2.70 -22.95
CA LYS A 31 -44.65 1.59 -23.90
C LYS A 31 -43.36 0.91 -24.37
N ALA A 32 -42.32 1.67 -24.71
CA ALA A 32 -41.05 1.12 -25.16
C ALA A 32 -40.31 0.35 -24.04
N PHE A 33 -40.41 0.87 -22.81
CA PHE A 33 -39.87 0.27 -21.60
C PHE A 33 -40.54 -1.07 -21.25
N LEU A 34 -41.88 -1.16 -21.34
CA LEU A 34 -42.61 -2.41 -21.16
C LEU A 34 -42.20 -3.46 -22.21
N ILE A 35 -42.03 -3.07 -23.47
CA ILE A 35 -41.71 -4.00 -24.57
C ILE A 35 -40.32 -4.63 -24.40
N VAL A 36 -39.32 -3.89 -23.92
CA VAL A 36 -37.94 -4.39 -23.73
C VAL A 36 -37.84 -5.37 -22.55
N VAL A 37 -38.59 -5.13 -21.48
CA VAL A 37 -38.53 -5.92 -20.23
C VAL A 37 -39.47 -7.12 -20.28
N MET A 38 -40.66 -6.99 -20.89
CA MET A 38 -41.70 -8.04 -20.85
C MET A 38 -41.57 -9.10 -21.94
N LYS A 39 -40.82 -8.89 -23.03
CA LYS A 39 -40.83 -9.84 -24.16
C LYS A 39 -39.95 -11.10 -24.02
N LYS A 40 -39.21 -11.32 -22.92
CA LYS A 40 -38.58 -12.62 -22.63
C LYS A 40 -38.44 -12.87 -21.11
N ASN A 41 -39.35 -13.68 -20.57
CA ASN A 41 -39.19 -14.61 -19.42
C ASN A 41 -38.57 -14.14 -18.08
N PHE A 42 -38.34 -12.87 -17.81
CA PHE A 42 -37.51 -12.49 -16.64
C PHE A 42 -38.26 -12.08 -15.36
N PHE A 43 -39.52 -11.64 -15.44
CA PHE A 43 -40.20 -11.07 -14.27
C PHE A 43 -41.68 -11.47 -14.17
N TYR A 44 -42.04 -12.14 -13.09
CA TYR A 44 -43.43 -12.16 -12.61
C TYR A 44 -43.90 -10.72 -12.33
N ILE A 45 -45.20 -10.47 -12.50
CA ILE A 45 -45.79 -9.11 -12.39
C ILE A 45 -45.42 -8.41 -11.07
N ASN A 46 -45.37 -9.15 -9.96
CA ASN A 46 -45.00 -8.59 -8.65
C ASN A 46 -43.53 -8.14 -8.59
N ASN A 47 -42.62 -8.91 -9.19
CA ASN A 47 -41.20 -8.57 -9.25
C ASN A 47 -40.96 -7.33 -10.13
N PHE A 48 -41.74 -7.17 -11.20
CA PHE A 48 -41.66 -6.00 -12.06
C PHE A 48 -41.99 -4.70 -11.31
N GLN A 49 -42.99 -4.70 -10.41
CA GLN A 49 -43.32 -3.50 -9.64
C GLN A 49 -42.14 -3.09 -8.74
N ASN A 50 -41.49 -4.05 -8.09
CA ASN A 50 -40.30 -3.80 -7.26
C ASN A 50 -39.13 -3.28 -8.10
N PHE A 51 -38.95 -3.77 -9.33
CA PHE A 51 -37.88 -3.33 -10.23
C PHE A 51 -38.15 -1.97 -10.90
N ARG A 52 -39.40 -1.52 -10.94
CA ARG A 52 -39.80 -0.36 -11.75
C ARG A 52 -39.04 0.91 -11.40
N VAL A 53 -38.87 1.21 -10.11
CA VAL A 53 -38.18 2.41 -9.62
C VAL A 53 -36.69 2.40 -9.99
N PRO A 54 -35.91 1.36 -9.61
CA PRO A 54 -34.49 1.32 -9.97
C PRO A 54 -34.27 1.27 -11.49
N CYS A 55 -35.11 0.53 -12.21
CA CYS A 55 -35.08 0.47 -13.67
C CYS A 55 -35.30 1.84 -14.33
N LYS A 56 -36.23 2.66 -13.80
CA LYS A 56 -36.44 4.04 -14.25
C LYS A 56 -35.19 4.89 -14.02
N LYS A 57 -34.63 4.89 -12.80
CA LYS A 57 -33.44 5.70 -12.44
C LYS A 57 -32.22 5.36 -13.30
N ILE A 58 -31.95 4.08 -13.51
CA ILE A 58 -30.86 3.62 -14.39
C ILE A 58 -31.10 4.04 -15.84
N GLY A 59 -32.34 3.94 -16.31
CA GLY A 59 -32.73 4.38 -17.64
C GLY A 59 -32.55 5.89 -17.86
N GLU A 60 -32.87 6.71 -16.86
CA GLU A 60 -32.66 8.17 -16.86
C GLU A 60 -31.17 8.51 -16.91
N TYR A 61 -30.38 7.87 -16.04
CA TYR A 61 -28.93 8.05 -16.03
C TYR A 61 -28.27 7.75 -17.38
N PHE A 62 -28.63 6.64 -18.02
CA PHE A 62 -28.08 6.32 -19.35
C PHE A 62 -28.51 7.30 -20.44
N SER A 63 -29.69 7.92 -20.29
CA SER A 63 -30.15 8.97 -21.20
C SER A 63 -29.33 10.25 -21.04
N GLU A 64 -29.01 10.67 -19.81
CA GLU A 64 -28.16 11.85 -19.56
C GLU A 64 -26.73 11.67 -20.06
N LEU A 65 -26.19 10.45 -19.97
CA LEU A 65 -24.87 10.14 -20.51
C LEU A 65 -24.78 10.25 -22.04
N HIS A 66 -25.92 10.33 -22.73
CA HIS A 66 -25.98 10.48 -24.17
C HIS A 66 -25.73 11.93 -24.61
N ASP A 67 -25.89 12.92 -23.73
CA ASP A 67 -25.67 14.32 -24.09
C ASP A 67 -24.16 14.61 -24.27
N ASP A 68 -23.81 15.29 -25.37
CA ASP A 68 -22.41 15.52 -25.81
C ASP A 68 -21.54 16.24 -24.77
N VAL A 69 -22.17 16.98 -23.84
CA VAL A 69 -21.52 17.65 -22.71
C VAL A 69 -20.81 16.64 -21.78
N PHE A 70 -21.32 15.42 -21.67
CA PHE A 70 -20.84 14.39 -20.73
C PHE A 70 -19.97 13.31 -21.39
N ASN A 71 -19.72 13.42 -22.70
CA ASN A 71 -19.08 12.37 -23.49
C ASN A 71 -17.59 12.15 -23.10
N LYS A 72 -16.90 13.19 -22.60
CA LYS A 72 -15.49 13.12 -22.16
C LYS A 72 -15.25 12.12 -21.02
N ASP A 73 -16.29 11.83 -20.23
CA ASP A 73 -16.20 11.08 -18.98
C ASP A 73 -17.01 9.78 -18.97
N LYS A 74 -17.56 9.41 -20.13
CA LYS A 74 -18.52 8.31 -20.31
C LYS A 74 -18.04 7.00 -19.68
N VAL A 75 -16.79 6.59 -19.95
CA VAL A 75 -16.23 5.32 -19.44
C VAL A 75 -16.28 5.26 -17.91
N MET A 76 -15.90 6.35 -17.23
CA MET A 76 -15.87 6.34 -15.77
C MET A 76 -17.25 6.49 -15.16
N ARG A 77 -18.14 7.23 -15.80
CA ARG A 77 -19.56 7.30 -15.42
C ARG A 77 -20.21 5.92 -15.50
N CYS A 78 -19.93 5.15 -16.56
CA CYS A 78 -20.36 3.76 -16.66
C CYS A 78 -19.82 2.87 -15.54
N LYS A 79 -18.53 3.00 -15.20
CA LYS A 79 -17.90 2.26 -14.08
C LYS A 79 -18.51 2.62 -12.73
N PHE A 80 -18.78 3.90 -12.49
CA PHE A 80 -19.43 4.36 -11.27
C PHE A 80 -20.87 3.87 -11.18
N MET A 81 -21.61 3.88 -12.28
CA MET A 81 -22.94 3.30 -12.31
C MET A 81 -22.92 1.81 -11.98
N ASN A 82 -21.96 1.07 -12.52
CA ASN A 82 -21.79 -0.32 -12.13
C ASN A 82 -21.49 -0.48 -10.63
N TYR A 83 -20.67 0.41 -10.05
CA TYR A 83 -20.45 0.44 -8.60
C TYR A 83 -21.77 0.66 -7.83
N LEU A 84 -22.56 1.69 -8.17
CA LEU A 84 -23.85 1.96 -7.52
C LEU A 84 -24.81 0.78 -7.61
N ILE A 85 -24.90 0.16 -8.79
CA ILE A 85 -25.72 -1.03 -9.01
C ILE A 85 -25.30 -2.16 -8.07
N ASN A 86 -24.02 -2.28 -7.73
CA ASN A 86 -23.50 -3.33 -6.86
C ASN A 86 -23.49 -2.95 -5.37
N SER A 87 -23.43 -1.67 -4.99
CA SER A 87 -23.26 -1.22 -3.59
C SER A 87 -24.56 -0.74 -2.92
N ASP A 88 -25.52 -0.21 -3.67
CA ASP A 88 -26.75 0.36 -3.12
C ASP A 88 -27.91 -0.65 -3.19
N ASP A 89 -28.50 -0.88 -2.01
CA ASP A 89 -29.61 -1.80 -1.76
C ASP A 89 -30.82 -1.55 -2.68
N MET A 90 -31.04 -0.29 -3.08
CA MET A 90 -32.10 0.07 -4.02
C MET A 90 -31.93 -0.62 -5.38
N TYR A 91 -30.69 -0.90 -5.79
CA TYR A 91 -30.40 -1.48 -7.11
C TYR A 91 -30.08 -2.97 -7.06
N ASN A 92 -29.48 -3.49 -5.99
CA ASN A 92 -29.04 -4.90 -5.89
C ASN A 92 -29.93 -5.81 -5.03
N LYS A 93 -30.75 -5.26 -4.10
CA LYS A 93 -31.58 -6.04 -3.15
C LYS A 93 -33.06 -5.86 -3.44
N ILE A 94 -33.47 -6.25 -4.65
CA ILE A 94 -34.87 -6.12 -5.05
C ILE A 94 -35.60 -7.41 -4.73
N ASN A 95 -36.64 -7.29 -3.89
CA ASN A 95 -37.41 -8.43 -3.41
C ASN A 95 -37.95 -9.29 -4.57
N GLY A 96 -37.70 -10.59 -4.49
CA GLY A 96 -38.10 -11.58 -5.49
C GLY A 96 -37.19 -11.68 -6.72
N ILE A 97 -36.04 -11.00 -6.74
CA ILE A 97 -35.12 -10.99 -7.88
C ILE A 97 -33.70 -11.27 -7.43
N ASN A 98 -33.04 -12.25 -8.07
CA ASN A 98 -31.63 -12.51 -7.84
C ASN A 98 -30.76 -11.41 -8.46
N VAL A 99 -29.65 -11.09 -7.80
CA VAL A 99 -28.73 -10.04 -8.28
C VAL A 99 -28.18 -10.30 -9.69
N SER A 100 -27.96 -11.57 -10.05
CA SER A 100 -27.55 -11.95 -11.41
C SER A 100 -28.60 -11.58 -12.46
N ASP A 101 -29.88 -11.78 -12.14
CA ASP A 101 -31.00 -11.43 -13.03
C ASP A 101 -31.15 -9.91 -13.16
N LEU A 102 -30.91 -9.17 -12.06
CA LEU A 102 -30.85 -7.71 -12.07
C LEU A 102 -29.74 -7.21 -13.00
N MET A 103 -28.53 -7.80 -12.94
CA MET A 103 -27.45 -7.41 -13.85
C MET A 103 -27.84 -7.62 -15.32
N VAL A 104 -28.49 -8.75 -15.64
CA VAL A 104 -28.99 -9.02 -16.99
C VAL A 104 -30.03 -7.98 -17.40
N ALA A 105 -30.94 -7.60 -16.50
CA ALA A 105 -31.94 -6.58 -16.76
C ALA A 105 -31.31 -5.21 -17.02
N TYR A 106 -30.39 -4.75 -16.17
CA TYR A 106 -29.68 -3.48 -16.36
C TYR A 106 -28.86 -3.45 -17.65
N LYS A 107 -28.19 -4.55 -18.02
CA LYS A 107 -27.53 -4.70 -19.33
C LYS A 107 -28.49 -4.53 -20.51
N LYS A 108 -29.71 -5.05 -20.41
CA LYS A 108 -30.73 -4.90 -21.48
C LYS A 108 -31.20 -3.45 -21.61
N ILE A 109 -31.42 -2.75 -20.50
CA ILE A 109 -31.77 -1.31 -20.50
C ILE A 109 -30.66 -0.51 -21.16
N SER A 110 -29.44 -0.77 -20.75
CA SER A 110 -28.22 -0.20 -21.31
C SER A 110 -28.10 -0.41 -22.83
N LYS A 111 -28.33 -1.64 -23.32
CA LYS A 111 -28.37 -1.95 -24.76
C LYS A 111 -29.45 -1.16 -25.48
N PHE A 112 -30.66 -1.11 -24.91
CA PHE A 112 -31.77 -0.35 -25.47
C PHE A 112 -31.51 1.16 -25.53
N ARG A 113 -30.71 1.68 -24.59
CA ARG A 113 -30.22 3.06 -24.57
C ARG A 113 -28.92 3.19 -25.36
N ASN A 114 -28.94 2.83 -26.64
CA ASN A 114 -27.81 3.00 -27.57
C ASN A 114 -26.50 2.32 -27.09
N ASN A 115 -26.60 1.10 -26.53
CA ASN A 115 -25.45 0.35 -26.01
C ASN A 115 -24.64 1.09 -24.91
N MET A 116 -25.27 2.01 -24.17
CA MET A 116 -24.64 2.82 -23.13
C MET A 116 -24.19 1.97 -21.93
N CYS A 117 -22.90 1.89 -21.61
CA CYS A 117 -22.36 1.15 -20.46
C CYS A 117 -22.56 -0.38 -20.49
N HIS A 118 -22.99 -0.97 -21.61
CA HIS A 118 -23.41 -2.38 -21.66
C HIS A 118 -22.30 -3.39 -21.36
N THR A 119 -21.05 -3.01 -21.60
CA THR A 119 -19.85 -3.77 -21.28
C THR A 119 -19.41 -3.62 -19.82
N ASP A 120 -19.80 -2.53 -19.16
CA ASP A 120 -19.32 -2.16 -17.82
C ASP A 120 -20.21 -2.72 -16.70
N ILE A 121 -21.51 -2.92 -16.95
CA ILE A 121 -22.46 -3.44 -15.95
C ILE A 121 -22.14 -4.91 -15.69
N ASN A 122 -21.57 -5.26 -14.53
CA ASN A 122 -21.26 -6.64 -14.14
C ASN A 122 -21.23 -6.74 -12.61
N LEU A 123 -21.40 -7.96 -12.09
CA LEU A 123 -21.18 -8.21 -10.66
C LEU A 123 -19.73 -7.89 -10.29
N ILE A 124 -19.56 -7.06 -9.27
CA ILE A 124 -18.26 -6.74 -8.68
C ILE A 124 -17.98 -7.78 -7.60
N LYS A 125 -16.76 -8.32 -7.59
CA LYS A 125 -16.34 -9.25 -6.53
C LYS A 125 -16.46 -8.57 -5.16
N PRO A 126 -16.96 -9.25 -4.10
CA PRO A 126 -17.20 -8.63 -2.80
C PRO A 126 -15.98 -7.90 -2.22
N GLU A 127 -14.78 -8.47 -2.34
CA GLU A 127 -13.54 -7.85 -1.88
C GLU A 127 -13.25 -6.52 -2.58
N ILE A 128 -13.44 -6.47 -3.91
CA ILE A 128 -13.25 -5.26 -4.70
C ILE A 128 -14.32 -4.24 -4.36
N LEU A 129 -15.58 -4.67 -4.26
CA LEU A 129 -16.70 -3.80 -3.90
C LEU A 129 -16.48 -3.17 -2.52
N ASN A 130 -15.96 -3.93 -1.56
CA ASN A 130 -15.60 -3.43 -0.24
C ASN A 130 -14.48 -2.38 -0.34
N ASP A 131 -13.37 -2.68 -1.03
CA ASP A 131 -12.28 -1.73 -1.23
C ASP A 131 -12.78 -0.43 -1.91
N LEU A 132 -13.70 -0.52 -2.89
CA LEU A 132 -14.33 0.64 -3.54
C LEU A 132 -15.24 1.44 -2.59
N THR A 133 -16.03 0.74 -1.77
CA THR A 133 -16.96 1.38 -0.81
C THR A 133 -16.20 2.14 0.26
N GLU A 134 -15.12 1.57 0.76
CA GLU A 134 -14.27 2.18 1.77
C GLU A 134 -13.56 3.42 1.18
N LEU A 135 -13.03 3.33 -0.05
CA LEU A 135 -12.50 4.51 -0.76
C LEU A 135 -13.57 5.60 -1.00
N TYR A 136 -14.79 5.21 -1.34
CA TYR A 136 -15.90 6.15 -1.56
C TYR A 136 -16.19 6.96 -0.29
N LYS A 137 -16.32 6.31 0.86
CA LYS A 137 -16.52 6.97 2.16
C LYS A 137 -15.38 7.94 2.49
N LEU A 138 -14.13 7.52 2.23
CA LEU A 138 -12.96 8.37 2.47
C LEU A 138 -13.03 9.67 1.65
N TYR A 139 -13.29 9.55 0.34
CA TYR A 139 -13.37 10.71 -0.54
C TYR A 139 -14.61 11.57 -0.27
N GLU A 140 -15.73 10.98 0.12
CA GLU A 140 -16.91 11.74 0.55
C GLU A 140 -16.60 12.61 1.77
N ASN A 141 -15.88 12.09 2.77
CA ASN A 141 -15.47 12.89 3.91
C ASN A 141 -14.50 14.01 3.48
N TYR A 142 -13.52 13.68 2.64
CA TYR A 142 -12.56 14.66 2.10
C TYR A 142 -13.23 15.81 1.36
N ASP A 143 -14.18 15.52 0.48
CA ASP A 143 -14.93 16.53 -0.29
C ASP A 143 -15.78 17.43 0.61
N ASN A 144 -16.10 16.98 1.83
CA ASN A 144 -16.85 17.75 2.81
C ASN A 144 -15.95 18.47 3.84
N ILE A 145 -14.61 18.38 3.73
CA ILE A 145 -13.68 19.15 4.59
C ILE A 145 -13.81 20.64 4.31
N LYS A 146 -13.81 21.05 3.03
CA LYS A 146 -14.02 22.44 2.64
C LYS A 146 -15.37 22.58 1.95
N ILE A 147 -16.30 23.25 2.62
CA ILE A 147 -17.61 23.56 2.05
C ILE A 147 -17.61 25.03 1.68
N VAL A 148 -17.78 25.31 0.38
CA VAL A 148 -18.04 26.67 -0.10
C VAL A 148 -19.54 26.88 -0.05
N ASN A 149 -19.99 27.83 0.77
CA ASN A 149 -21.41 28.18 0.80
C ASN A 149 -21.79 29.07 -0.40
N ASN A 150 -23.08 29.32 -0.59
CA ASN A 150 -23.61 30.11 -1.72
C ASN A 150 -23.10 31.57 -1.74
N TYR A 151 -22.46 32.03 -0.67
CA TYR A 151 -21.89 33.37 -0.53
C TYR A 151 -20.36 33.37 -0.71
N GLY A 152 -19.76 32.25 -1.11
CA GLY A 152 -18.32 32.11 -1.31
C GLY A 152 -17.51 31.98 -0.02
N ALA A 153 -18.14 31.99 1.15
CA ALA A 153 -17.44 31.77 2.42
C ALA A 153 -17.06 30.29 2.55
N GLN A 154 -15.79 30.05 2.87
CA GLN A 154 -15.25 28.72 3.10
C GLN A 154 -15.48 28.35 4.57
N ASN A 155 -16.31 27.35 4.81
CA ASN A 155 -16.39 26.71 6.12
C ASN A 155 -15.55 25.42 6.08
N VAL A 156 -14.73 25.23 7.12
CA VAL A 156 -13.90 24.04 7.27
C VAL A 156 -14.55 23.12 8.29
N ASN A 157 -14.75 21.87 7.91
CA ASN A 157 -15.27 20.82 8.79
C ASN A 157 -14.11 19.95 9.30
N CYS A 158 -13.65 20.24 10.52
CA CYS A 158 -12.56 19.50 11.16
C CYS A 158 -12.92 18.04 11.47
N ASP A 159 -14.18 17.75 11.79
CA ASP A 159 -14.63 16.37 12.06
C ASP A 159 -14.47 15.47 10.83
N LYS A 160 -14.74 16.04 9.65
CA LYS A 160 -14.52 15.35 8.37
C LYS A 160 -13.04 15.13 8.07
N ALA A 161 -12.19 16.11 8.38
CA ALA A 161 -10.75 15.95 8.28
C ALA A 161 -10.24 14.87 9.25
N SER A 162 -10.72 14.86 10.50
CA SER A 162 -10.37 13.83 11.49
C SER A 162 -10.79 12.44 11.03
N THR A 163 -12.01 12.31 10.50
CA THR A 163 -12.52 11.04 9.96
C THR A 163 -11.61 10.53 8.83
N CYS A 164 -11.11 11.41 7.96
CA CYS A 164 -10.14 11.04 6.92
C CYS A 164 -8.83 10.51 7.50
N VAL A 165 -8.30 11.15 8.56
CA VAL A 165 -7.07 10.71 9.25
C VAL A 165 -7.25 9.34 9.88
N GLU A 166 -8.33 9.16 10.66
CA GLU A 166 -8.64 7.90 11.33
C GLU A 166 -8.74 6.75 10.33
N TYR A 167 -9.49 6.96 9.25
CA TYR A 167 -9.62 5.98 8.18
C TYR A 167 -8.26 5.64 7.55
N TYR A 168 -7.47 6.66 7.19
CA TYR A 168 -6.15 6.45 6.57
C TYR A 168 -5.25 5.59 7.47
N ASN A 169 -5.18 5.94 8.76
CA ASN A 169 -4.37 5.26 9.76
C ASN A 169 -4.85 3.82 10.03
N ALA A 170 -6.16 3.56 9.95
CA ALA A 170 -6.71 2.21 10.09
C ALA A 170 -6.28 1.29 8.92
N HIS A 171 -6.06 1.85 7.72
CA HIS A 171 -5.79 1.07 6.51
C HIS A 171 -4.33 1.04 6.07
N ILE A 172 -3.48 1.95 6.56
CA ILE A 172 -2.07 2.06 6.16
C ILE A 172 -1.28 0.77 6.39
N ASN A 173 -1.48 0.11 7.53
CA ASN A 173 -0.72 -1.11 7.88
C ASN A 173 -1.04 -2.28 6.93
N LYS A 174 -2.29 -2.41 6.47
CA LYS A 174 -2.68 -3.40 5.46
C LYS A 174 -1.93 -3.16 4.14
N CYS A 175 -1.67 -1.91 3.81
CA CYS A 175 -0.92 -1.52 2.63
C CYS A 175 0.60 -1.66 2.79
N ARG A 176 1.15 -1.48 3.99
CA ARG A 176 2.56 -1.77 4.28
C ARG A 176 2.87 -3.27 4.15
N ILE A 177 1.96 -4.14 4.58
CA ILE A 177 2.14 -5.60 4.51
C ILE A 177 1.86 -6.14 3.09
N ASN A 178 0.77 -5.68 2.46
CA ASN A 178 0.31 -6.17 1.15
C ASN A 178 0.19 -5.03 0.13
N GLY A 179 1.32 -4.39 -0.17
CA GLY A 179 1.40 -3.11 -0.89
C GLY A 179 1.11 -3.10 -2.38
N LYS A 180 0.84 -4.26 -3.00
CA LYS A 180 0.61 -4.35 -4.46
C LYS A 180 -0.85 -4.25 -4.89
N ARG A 181 -1.77 -3.93 -3.98
CA ARG A 181 -3.21 -3.84 -4.28
C ARG A 181 -3.57 -2.45 -4.77
N GLU A 182 -4.46 -2.35 -5.76
CA GLU A 182 -4.91 -1.09 -6.37
C GLU A 182 -5.51 -0.13 -5.33
N PHE A 183 -6.16 -0.67 -4.29
CA PHE A 183 -6.63 0.10 -3.14
C PHE A 183 -5.49 0.93 -2.49
N CYS A 184 -4.31 0.33 -2.31
CA CYS A 184 -3.18 0.99 -1.66
C CYS A 184 -2.57 2.09 -2.53
N ASN A 185 -2.59 1.91 -3.86
CA ASN A 185 -2.19 2.94 -4.80
C ASN A 185 -3.11 4.16 -4.71
N GLU A 186 -4.42 3.97 -4.59
CA GLU A 186 -5.35 5.10 -4.40
C GLU A 186 -5.24 5.73 -3.02
N LEU A 187 -5.00 4.94 -1.97
CA LEU A 187 -4.78 5.47 -0.63
C LEU A 187 -3.50 6.32 -0.57
N SER A 188 -2.44 5.92 -1.29
CA SER A 188 -1.23 6.72 -1.47
C SER A 188 -1.51 8.05 -2.20
N LYS A 189 -2.33 8.04 -3.27
CA LYS A 189 -2.74 9.28 -3.94
C LYS A 189 -3.59 10.18 -3.05
N PHE A 190 -4.49 9.58 -2.26
CA PHE A 190 -5.31 10.30 -1.31
C PHE A 190 -4.45 11.07 -0.30
N GLN A 191 -3.41 10.44 0.23
CA GLN A 191 -2.46 11.06 1.15
C GLN A 191 -1.93 12.41 0.61
N GLY A 192 -1.49 12.45 -0.66
CA GLY A 192 -1.03 13.67 -1.30
C GLY A 192 -2.11 14.75 -1.35
N LYS A 193 -3.33 14.39 -1.79
CA LYS A 193 -4.48 15.31 -1.86
C LYS A 193 -4.86 15.89 -0.51
N TYR A 194 -4.93 15.03 0.51
CA TYR A 194 -5.24 15.44 1.87
C TYR A 194 -4.17 16.39 2.42
N ASN A 195 -2.89 16.02 2.31
CA ASN A 195 -1.78 16.85 2.79
C ASN A 195 -1.77 18.22 2.09
N ASP A 196 -2.01 18.27 0.78
CA ASP A 196 -2.09 19.53 0.03
C ASP A 196 -3.28 20.39 0.44
N LEU A 197 -4.46 19.79 0.65
CA LEU A 197 -5.62 20.50 1.17
C LEU A 197 -5.34 21.10 2.55
N MET A 198 -4.80 20.29 3.47
CA MET A 198 -4.57 20.69 4.86
C MET A 198 -3.49 21.76 5.01
N LYS A 199 -2.53 21.88 4.08
CA LYS A 199 -1.57 23.02 4.04
C LYS A 199 -2.29 24.38 3.98
N SER A 200 -3.46 24.42 3.34
CA SER A 200 -4.25 25.64 3.16
C SER A 200 -5.33 25.83 4.23
N ILE A 201 -5.35 24.99 5.26
CA ILE A 201 -6.32 25.03 6.36
C ILE A 201 -5.61 25.49 7.63
N ASN A 202 -5.97 26.70 8.08
CA ASN A 202 -5.33 27.35 9.22
C ASN A 202 -5.97 26.97 10.57
N ASN A 203 -7.20 26.46 10.57
CA ASN A 203 -7.87 25.91 11.75
C ASN A 203 -7.69 24.38 11.82
N CYS A 204 -8.43 23.70 12.70
CA CYS A 204 -8.31 22.25 12.95
C CYS A 204 -6.95 21.81 13.54
N ASP A 205 -6.44 22.54 14.54
CA ASP A 205 -5.11 22.28 15.11
C ASP A 205 -4.99 20.91 15.80
N HIS A 206 -6.11 20.33 16.21
CA HIS A 206 -6.17 18.97 16.77
C HIS A 206 -6.11 17.86 15.71
N VAL A 207 -6.23 18.19 14.42
CA VAL A 207 -6.25 17.20 13.33
C VAL A 207 -4.88 17.13 12.68
N GLN A 208 -4.38 15.91 12.46
CA GLN A 208 -3.14 15.66 11.74
C GLN A 208 -3.21 16.27 10.33
N LYS A 209 -2.37 17.27 10.05
CA LYS A 209 -2.30 17.94 8.74
C LYS A 209 -1.45 17.19 7.71
N HIS A 210 -0.59 16.29 8.18
CA HIS A 210 0.32 15.52 7.34
C HIS A 210 0.22 14.03 7.66
N LEU A 211 -0.33 13.26 6.73
CA LEU A 211 -0.41 11.80 6.80
C LEU A 211 0.93 11.15 6.46
N GLU A 212 1.30 10.10 7.17
CA GLU A 212 2.53 9.33 6.91
C GLU A 212 2.49 8.62 5.55
N PRO A 213 3.62 8.51 4.83
CA PRO A 213 3.66 7.76 3.57
C PRO A 213 3.47 6.25 3.76
N ILE A 214 2.85 5.64 2.76
CA ILE A 214 2.78 4.18 2.63
C ILE A 214 4.15 3.70 2.13
N GLU A 215 5.06 3.39 3.04
CA GLU A 215 6.37 2.83 2.71
C GLU A 215 6.20 1.37 2.25
N THR A 216 6.39 1.11 0.95
CA THR A 216 6.23 -0.23 0.35
C THR A 216 7.50 -1.08 0.38
N ASN A 217 8.61 -0.55 0.92
CA ASN A 217 9.96 -1.13 0.79
C ASN A 217 10.60 -1.55 2.12
N HIS A 218 9.82 -1.77 3.17
CA HIS A 218 10.38 -2.33 4.40
C HIS A 218 10.53 -3.83 4.26
N ILE A 219 11.74 -4.27 3.95
CA ILE A 219 12.17 -5.61 4.35
C ILE A 219 12.02 -5.63 5.87
N SER A 220 11.10 -6.46 6.38
CA SER A 220 10.84 -6.57 7.81
C SER A 220 12.17 -6.66 8.58
N PRO A 221 12.35 -5.93 9.70
CA PRO A 221 13.54 -6.04 10.54
C PRO A 221 13.85 -7.50 10.93
N ILE A 222 12.81 -8.32 11.02
CA ILE A 222 12.91 -9.76 11.29
C ILE A 222 13.53 -10.49 10.10
N VAL A 223 13.13 -10.14 8.86
CA VAL A 223 13.68 -10.72 7.63
C VAL A 223 15.12 -10.26 7.39
N THR A 224 15.45 -8.99 7.66
CA THR A 224 16.84 -8.52 7.53
C THR A 224 17.75 -9.20 8.55
N THR A 225 17.33 -9.28 9.81
CA THR A 225 18.13 -9.92 10.87
C THR A 225 18.36 -11.41 10.59
N THR A 226 17.32 -12.12 10.14
CA THR A 226 17.44 -13.55 9.81
C THR A 226 18.36 -13.79 8.61
N VAL A 227 18.22 -13.04 7.52
CA VAL A 227 19.09 -13.18 6.34
C VAL A 227 20.55 -12.86 6.68
N ILE A 228 20.80 -11.78 7.44
CA ILE A 228 22.16 -11.43 7.88
C ILE A 228 22.75 -12.55 8.74
N SER A 229 21.98 -13.10 9.70
CA SER A 229 22.46 -14.19 10.54
C SER A 229 22.83 -15.44 9.74
N LEU A 230 22.05 -15.80 8.71
CA LEU A 230 22.32 -16.95 7.84
C LEU A 230 23.57 -16.75 6.98
N ILE A 231 23.80 -15.52 6.50
CA ILE A 231 25.01 -15.16 5.77
C ILE A 231 26.23 -15.27 6.68
N VAL A 232 26.16 -14.74 7.90
CA VAL A 232 27.27 -14.80 8.87
C VAL A 232 27.61 -16.24 9.24
N ILE A 233 26.60 -17.09 9.51
CA ILE A 233 26.81 -18.50 9.82
C ILE A 233 27.44 -19.24 8.62
N SER A 234 26.93 -19.02 7.40
CA SER A 234 27.49 -19.62 6.19
C SER A 234 28.94 -19.18 5.95
N PHE A 235 29.23 -17.88 6.06
CA PHE A 235 30.59 -17.36 5.93
C PHE A 235 31.53 -17.93 6.99
N SER A 236 31.07 -18.02 8.25
CA SER A 236 31.85 -18.61 9.34
C SER A 236 32.17 -20.08 9.08
N PHE A 237 31.21 -20.85 8.55
CA PHE A 237 31.42 -22.24 8.16
C PHE A 237 32.42 -22.39 7.00
N LEU A 238 32.33 -21.52 5.98
CA LEU A 238 33.29 -21.47 4.88
C LEU A 238 34.69 -21.12 5.39
N LEU A 239 34.83 -20.12 6.26
CA LEU A 239 36.12 -19.76 6.86
C LEU A 239 36.68 -20.91 7.70
N PHE A 240 35.86 -21.61 8.47
CA PHE A 240 36.30 -22.79 9.23
C PHE A 240 36.77 -23.95 8.33
N LYS A 241 36.11 -24.15 7.19
CA LYS A 241 36.45 -25.22 6.23
C LYS A 241 37.66 -24.89 5.35
N PHE A 242 37.82 -23.62 4.95
CA PHE A 242 38.82 -23.19 3.97
C PHE A 242 40.02 -22.43 4.56
N THR A 243 39.96 -21.97 5.80
CA THR A 243 41.12 -21.41 6.49
C THR A 243 41.83 -22.55 7.23
N PRO A 244 43.07 -22.92 6.89
CA PRO A 244 43.79 -24.02 7.53
C PRO A 244 44.35 -23.58 8.90
N LEU A 245 43.50 -23.09 9.79
CA LEU A 245 43.91 -22.73 11.16
C LEU A 245 44.43 -23.96 11.92
N GLY A 246 44.00 -25.18 11.57
CA GLY A 246 44.58 -26.42 12.10
C GLY A 246 46.06 -26.64 11.75
N SER A 247 46.53 -26.17 10.59
CA SER A 247 47.92 -26.36 10.14
C SER A 247 48.86 -25.29 10.69
N CYS A 248 48.38 -24.04 10.81
CA CYS A 248 49.17 -22.93 11.36
C CYS A 248 49.40 -23.04 12.87
N ILE A 249 48.46 -23.62 13.63
CA ILE A 249 48.61 -23.84 15.07
C ILE A 249 49.64 -24.96 15.34
N ARG A 250 49.67 -26.02 14.51
CA ARG A 250 50.62 -27.14 14.69
C ARG A 250 52.07 -26.76 14.37
N ASN A 251 52.30 -25.92 13.36
CA ASN A 251 53.66 -25.49 12.99
C ASN A 251 54.31 -24.53 13.99
N ARG A 252 53.54 -23.75 14.76
CA ARG A 252 54.09 -22.92 15.85
C ARG A 252 54.51 -23.73 17.07
N GLY A 253 53.82 -24.84 17.36
CA GLY A 253 54.19 -25.75 18.47
C GLY A 253 55.52 -26.47 18.24
N ILE A 254 55.74 -27.00 17.04
CA ILE A 254 56.95 -27.81 16.72
C ILE A 254 58.22 -26.94 16.63
N LYS A 255 58.09 -25.67 16.19
CA LYS A 255 59.25 -24.76 16.07
C LYS A 255 59.81 -24.34 17.44
N ASN A 256 58.95 -24.19 18.45
CA ASN A 256 59.33 -23.79 19.80
C ASN A 256 60.06 -24.90 20.58
N GLN A 257 59.81 -26.18 20.25
CA GLN A 257 60.44 -27.32 20.91
C GLN A 257 61.91 -27.45 20.50
N LYS A 258 62.22 -27.35 19.20
CA LYS A 258 63.60 -27.36 18.68
C LYS A 258 64.48 -26.22 19.21
N THR A 259 63.89 -25.05 19.48
CA THR A 259 64.63 -23.92 20.06
C THR A 259 64.89 -24.12 21.55
N LYS A 260 63.97 -24.77 22.29
CA LYS A 260 64.18 -25.12 23.70
C LYS A 260 65.26 -26.18 23.88
N ASP A 261 65.28 -27.20 23.03
CA ASP A 261 66.28 -28.27 23.12
C ASP A 261 67.71 -27.75 22.84
N LYS A 262 67.85 -26.76 21.93
CA LYS A 262 69.14 -26.08 21.66
C LYS A 262 69.58 -25.16 22.80
N ILE A 263 68.65 -24.45 23.45
CA ILE A 263 68.99 -23.60 24.60
C ILE A 263 69.42 -24.46 25.79
N ASN A 264 68.80 -25.63 25.98
CA ASN A 264 69.12 -26.54 27.08
C ASN A 264 70.47 -27.27 26.89
N SER A 265 70.87 -27.59 25.65
CA SER A 265 72.21 -28.11 25.38
C SER A 265 73.30 -27.08 25.65
N ASP A 266 73.07 -25.83 25.20
CA ASP A 266 74.07 -24.75 25.31
C ASP A 266 74.23 -24.28 26.77
N THR A 267 73.16 -24.37 27.59
CA THR A 267 73.25 -24.08 29.04
C THR A 267 73.89 -25.20 29.84
N LEU A 268 73.74 -26.46 29.43
CA LEU A 268 74.46 -27.59 30.05
C LEU A 268 75.97 -27.54 29.76
N GLU A 269 76.40 -27.13 28.56
CA GLU A 269 77.82 -26.92 28.24
C GLU A 269 78.45 -25.74 29.00
N LEU A 270 77.70 -24.64 29.19
CA LEU A 270 78.18 -23.47 29.95
C LEU A 270 78.26 -23.74 31.46
N SER A 271 77.42 -24.62 32.00
CA SER A 271 77.42 -24.99 33.43
C SER A 271 78.61 -25.86 33.84
N TYR A 272 79.20 -26.63 32.92
CA TYR A 272 80.35 -27.49 33.23
C TYR A 272 81.69 -26.75 33.22
N ASN A 273 81.75 -25.54 32.64
CA ASN A 273 82.98 -24.77 32.47
C ASN A 273 83.16 -23.60 33.47
N TYR A 274 82.30 -23.47 34.49
CA TYR A 274 82.36 -22.35 35.45
C TYR A 274 82.97 -22.70 36.83
N ASP A 275 83.24 -23.97 37.11
CA ASP A 275 84.00 -24.34 38.30
C ASP A 275 85.49 -24.39 37.96
N ASN A 276 86.13 -23.23 38.09
CA ASN A 276 87.52 -22.98 38.50
C ASN A 276 88.00 -21.69 37.85
N VAL A 277 88.26 -20.66 38.66
CA VAL A 277 89.47 -19.81 38.64
C VAL A 277 89.25 -18.64 39.59
N GLU A 278 90.17 -18.51 40.56
CA GLU A 278 90.24 -17.48 41.59
C GLU A 278 90.38 -16.06 41.03
N ILE A 279 89.89 -15.13 41.85
CA ILE A 279 89.81 -13.68 41.67
C ILE A 279 91.21 -13.04 41.63
N ASP A 280 91.43 -12.09 40.72
CA ASP A 280 92.30 -10.95 41.01
C ASP A 280 91.61 -9.63 40.61
N SER A 281 91.65 -8.69 41.55
CA SER A 281 90.92 -7.43 41.55
C SER A 281 91.86 -6.28 41.21
N SER A 282 91.72 -5.65 40.04
CA SER A 282 92.30 -4.34 39.80
C SER A 282 91.77 -3.70 38.52
N LYS A 283 91.23 -2.48 38.66
CA LYS A 283 91.10 -1.41 37.65
C LYS A 283 89.98 -1.60 36.61
N ASP A 284 89.14 -0.62 36.26
CA ASP A 284 89.18 0.82 36.45
C ASP A 284 87.75 1.40 36.53
N LYS A 285 87.60 2.43 37.37
CA LYS A 285 86.43 3.31 37.45
C LYS A 285 86.35 4.17 36.19
N TYR A 286 85.21 4.14 35.49
CA TYR A 286 84.86 5.20 34.54
C TYR A 286 83.57 5.88 34.98
N ASN A 287 83.71 7.16 35.39
CA ASN A 287 82.62 8.10 35.58
C ASN A 287 82.23 8.70 34.23
N VAL A 288 80.94 8.70 33.91
CA VAL A 288 80.40 9.44 32.76
C VAL A 288 79.48 10.53 33.29
N GLN A 289 79.81 11.79 32.98
CA GLN A 289 78.99 12.97 33.25
C GLN A 289 78.26 13.36 31.97
N TYR A 290 76.94 13.48 32.07
CA TYR A 290 76.07 13.94 30.99
C TYR A 290 76.07 15.46 30.90
N ASN A 291 76.00 16.00 29.68
CA ASN A 291 75.40 17.30 29.42
C ASN A 291 74.67 17.27 28.07
N SER A 292 73.43 17.73 28.11
CA SER A 292 72.50 17.94 27.02
C SER A 292 72.58 19.37 26.49
N VAL A 293 72.69 19.54 25.16
CA VAL A 293 71.82 20.35 24.29
C VAL A 293 71.84 19.70 22.90
#